data_AF-A0A938ZJA7-F1
#
_entry.id   AF-A0A938ZJA7-F1
#
_cell.length_a   1.000
_cell.length_b   1.000
_cell.length_c   1.000
_cell.angle_alpha   90.00
_cell.angle_beta   90.00
_cell.angle_gamma   90.00
#
_symmetry.space_group_name_H-M   'P 1'
#
loop_
_entity.id
_entity.type
_entity.pdbx_description
1 polymer ?
#
loop_
_entity_poly.entity_id
_entity_poly.type
_entity_poly.pdbx_seq_one_letter_code
_entity_poly.pdbx_strand_id
1 'polypeptide(L)'
;MGTRLRVFLTREQNQTLFNLRTADVPQKVKDRAEVIRLNADGAYVEKIAVHLNWTPQTVREVLHRWKKLGLEGLWELPSRGGKTRWTEG
;
A
#
# COMPACT_ATOMS: atom_id res chain seq x y z
N MET A 1 10.54 2.32 -22.35
CA MET A 1 11.23 2.31 -21.04
C MET A 1 10.48 3.25 -20.11
N GLY A 2 9.65 2.72 -19.20
CA GLY A 2 8.78 3.52 -18.33
C GLY A 2 9.54 4.14 -17.15
N THR A 3 9.18 5.36 -16.77
CA THR A 3 9.72 6.07 -15.61
C THR A 3 9.65 5.22 -14.35
N ARG A 4 10.77 5.07 -13.65
CA ARG A 4 10.83 4.32 -12.39
C ARG A 4 9.92 5.00 -11.37
N LEU A 5 8.94 4.25 -10.87
CA LEU A 5 8.04 4.75 -9.85
C LEU A 5 8.74 4.59 -8.50
N ARG A 6 9.23 5.72 -7.98
CA ARG A 6 9.96 5.79 -6.71
C ARG A 6 9.20 6.72 -5.77
N VAL A 7 8.84 6.20 -4.61
CA VAL A 7 8.26 6.94 -3.51
C VAL A 7 9.39 7.48 -2.64
N PHE A 8 9.26 8.73 -2.19
CA PHE A 8 10.12 9.30 -1.17
C PHE A 8 9.27 9.48 0.08
N LEU A 9 9.74 8.94 1.20
CA LEU A 9 9.07 9.03 2.49
C LEU A 9 9.79 10.06 3.35
N THR A 10 9.03 10.89 4.05
CA THR A 10 9.59 11.67 5.15
C THR A 10 9.87 10.76 6.35
N ARG A 11 10.68 11.24 7.29
CA ARG A 11 10.98 10.50 8.53
C ARG A 11 9.70 10.14 9.29
N GLU A 12 8.75 11.07 9.37
CA GLU A 12 7.45 10.88 10.01
C GLU A 12 6.61 9.81 9.30
N GLN A 13 6.53 9.87 7.96
CA GLN A 13 5.80 8.86 7.18
C GLN A 13 6.39 7.46 7.36
N ASN A 14 7.72 7.34 7.30
CA ASN A 14 8.39 6.06 7.50
C ASN A 14 8.14 5.50 8.92
N GLN A 15 8.15 6.36 9.94
CA GLN A 15 7.82 5.96 11.32
C GLN A 15 6.37 5.49 11.43
N THR A 16 5.42 6.22 10.83
CA THR A 16 4.01 5.81 10.81
C THR A 16 3.81 4.46 10.12
N LEU A 17 4.43 4.27 8.95
CA LEU A 17 4.37 3.01 8.21
C LEU A 17 5.02 1.86 9.00
N PHE A 18 6.08 2.13 9.76
CA PHE A 18 6.69 1.15 10.66
C PHE A 18 5.74 0.76 11.80
N ASN A 19 5.08 1.74 12.43
CA ASN A 19 4.15 1.51 13.53
C ASN A 19 2.91 0.71 13.09
N LEU A 20 2.48 0.83 11.83
CA LEU A 20 1.35 0.05 11.29
C LEU A 20 1.60 -1.46 11.32
N ARG A 21 2.86 -1.91 11.30
CA ARG A 21 3.19 -3.35 11.40
C ARG A 21 2.71 -3.95 12.73
N THR A 22 2.83 -3.19 13.81
CA THR A 22 2.46 -3.59 15.17
C THR A 22 1.07 -3.13 15.57
N ALA A 23 0.45 -2.21 14.83
CA ALA A 23 -0.89 -1.72 15.11
C ALA A 23 -1.96 -2.81 14.87
N ASP A 24 -3.09 -2.66 15.56
CA ASP A 24 -4.30 -3.45 15.35
C ASP A 24 -5.04 -2.94 14.11
N VAL A 25 -4.49 -3.25 12.94
CA VAL A 25 -5.01 -2.86 11.63
C VAL A 25 -5.09 -4.08 10.72
N PRO A 26 -5.96 -4.08 9.68
CA PRO A 26 -6.08 -5.19 8.76
C PRO A 26 -4.72 -5.54 8.13
N GLN A 27 -4.45 -6.84 7.95
CA GLN A 27 -3.19 -7.32 7.38
C GLN A 27 -2.86 -6.64 6.03
N LYS A 28 -3.87 -6.41 5.20
CA LYS A 28 -3.73 -5.72 3.91
C LYS A 28 -3.17 -4.29 4.02
N VAL A 29 -3.46 -3.58 5.11
CA VAL A 29 -2.90 -2.25 5.40
C VAL A 29 -1.41 -2.37 5.74
N LYS A 30 -1.04 -3.42 6.50
CA LYS A 30 0.37 -3.73 6.83
C LYS A 30 1.17 -4.09 5.58
N ASP A 31 0.62 -4.95 4.72
CA ASP A 31 1.27 -5.36 3.47
C ASP A 31 1.46 -4.15 2.53
N ARG A 32 0.45 -3.29 2.40
CA ARG A 32 0.56 -2.03 1.63
C ARG A 32 1.60 -1.09 2.21
N ALA A 33 1.68 -0.96 3.53
CA ALA A 33 2.70 -0.15 4.17
C ALA A 33 4.10 -0.70 3.86
N GLU A 34 4.25 -2.03 3.86
CA GLU A 34 5.50 -2.69 3.53
C GLU A 34 5.92 -2.47 2.06
N VAL A 35 4.99 -2.58 1.11
CA VAL A 35 5.22 -2.23 -0.31
C VAL A 35 5.86 -0.85 -0.46
N ILE A 36 5.31 0.14 0.23
CA ILE A 36 5.72 1.54 0.11
C ILE A 36 7.09 1.76 0.73
N ARG A 37 7.35 1.15 1.89
CA ARG A 37 8.67 1.21 2.54
C ARG A 37 9.74 0.54 1.68
N LEU A 38 9.46 -0.63 1.13
CA LEU A 38 10.38 -1.32 0.22
C LEU A 38 10.67 -0.51 -1.05
N ASN A 39 9.66 0.13 -1.64
CA ASN A 39 9.86 0.99 -2.80
C ASN A 39 10.67 2.26 -2.46
N ALA A 40 10.44 2.84 -1.28
CA ALA A 40 11.19 3.99 -0.80
C ALA A 40 12.67 3.67 -0.54
N ASP A 41 12.96 2.46 -0.07
CA ASP A 41 14.32 1.91 0.06
C ASP A 41 15.01 1.68 -1.30
N GLY A 42 14.24 1.71 -2.39
CA GLY A 42 14.74 1.54 -3.76
C GLY A 42 14.53 0.14 -4.32
N ALA A 43 13.75 -0.72 -3.66
CA ALA A 43 13.39 -2.03 -4.20
C ALA A 43 12.52 -1.89 -5.46
N TYR A 44 12.76 -2.80 -6.41
CA TYR A 44 11.98 -2.89 -7.65
C TYR A 44 10.59 -3.48 -7.39
N VAL A 45 9.60 -2.98 -8.14
CA VAL A 45 8.21 -3.45 -8.12
C VAL A 45 8.13 -4.97 -8.25
N GLU A 46 8.93 -5.56 -9.13
CA GLU A 46 8.94 -7.02 -9.36
C GLU A 46 9.47 -7.78 -8.15
N LYS A 47 10.52 -7.27 -7.50
CA LYS A 47 11.07 -7.88 -6.28
C LYS A 47 10.08 -7.82 -5.12
N ILE A 48 9.39 -6.69 -4.98
CA ILE A 48 8.33 -6.50 -3.97
C ILE A 48 7.16 -7.46 -4.24
N ALA A 49 6.76 -7.56 -5.51
CA ALA A 49 5.67 -8.45 -5.94
C ALA A 49 5.97 -9.91 -5.58
N VAL A 50 7.19 -10.39 -5.84
CA VAL A 50 7.61 -11.74 -5.45
C VAL A 50 7.61 -11.92 -3.93
N HIS A 51 8.09 -10.91 -3.17
CA HIS A 51 8.16 -10.98 -1.71
C HIS A 51 6.78 -11.14 -1.06
N LEU A 52 5.77 -10.45 -1.59
CA LEU A 52 4.40 -10.46 -1.07
C LEU A 52 3.49 -11.46 -1.79
N ASN A 53 4.02 -12.22 -2.75
CA ASN A 53 3.26 -13.11 -3.64
C ASN A 53 2.11 -12.38 -4.37
N TRP A 54 2.36 -11.14 -4.80
CA TRP A 54 1.41 -10.27 -5.51
C TRP A 54 1.79 -10.14 -6.98
N THR A 55 0.85 -9.62 -7.79
CA THR A 55 1.20 -9.23 -9.16
C THR A 55 1.95 -7.89 -9.16
N PRO A 56 2.89 -7.67 -10.10
CA PRO A 56 3.53 -6.37 -10.27
C PRO A 56 2.54 -5.22 -10.56
N GLN A 57 1.36 -5.53 -11.09
CA GLN A 57 0.31 -4.54 -11.33
C GLN A 57 -0.28 -4.02 -10.02
N THR A 58 -0.62 -4.93 -9.09
CA THR A 58 -1.12 -4.59 -7.76
C THR A 58 -0.14 -3.70 -6.99
N VAL A 59 1.17 -4.01 -7.05
CA VAL A 59 2.20 -3.18 -6.44
C VAL A 59 2.22 -1.77 -7.04
N ARG A 60 2.14 -1.64 -8.37
CA ARG A 60 2.05 -0.31 -9.01
C ARG A 60 0.80 0.45 -8.57
N GLU A 61 -0.35 -0.19 -8.50
CA GLU A 61 -1.59 0.45 -8.05
C GLU A 61 -1.48 1.01 -6.63
N VAL A 62 -0.88 0.25 -5.70
CA VAL A 62 -0.63 0.70 -4.32
C VAL A 62 0.28 1.93 -4.31
N LEU A 63 1.37 1.91 -5.08
CA LEU A 63 2.28 3.06 -5.14
C LEU A 63 1.63 4.28 -5.81
N HIS A 64 0.81 4.09 -6.86
CA HIS A 64 0.05 5.17 -7.49
C HIS A 64 -0.97 5.77 -6.52
N ARG A 65 -1.69 4.94 -5.75
CA ARG A 65 -2.62 5.39 -4.71
C ARG A 65 -1.89 6.17 -3.62
N TRP A 66 -0.76 5.68 -3.14
CA TRP A 66 0.07 6.40 -2.17
C TRP A 66 0.50 7.77 -2.70
N LYS A 67 0.96 7.86 -3.95
CA LYS A 67 1.36 9.13 -4.55
C LYS A 67 0.22 10.14 -4.62
N LYS A 68 -1.03 9.67 -4.73
CA LYS A 68 -2.23 10.51 -4.84
C LYS A 68 -2.85 10.87 -3.48
N LEU A 69 -2.87 9.93 -2.53
CA LEU A 69 -3.64 10.00 -1.28
C LEU A 69 -2.79 9.88 -0.01
N GLY A 70 -1.49 9.57 -0.13
CA GLY A 70 -0.62 9.32 1.02
C GLY A 70 -1.15 8.20 1.93
N LEU A 71 -1.14 8.44 3.24
CA LEU A 71 -1.59 7.52 4.28
C LEU A 71 -3.05 7.07 4.09
N GLU A 72 -3.92 7.93 3.57
CA GLU A 72 -5.31 7.56 3.28
C GLU A 72 -5.39 6.48 2.20
N GLY A 73 -4.42 6.43 1.27
CA GLY A 73 -4.34 5.43 0.21
C GLY A 73 -3.97 4.02 0.69
N LEU A 74 -3.52 3.87 1.94
CA LEU A 74 -3.29 2.57 2.58
C LEU A 74 -4.60 1.88 2.93
N TRP A 75 -5.60 2.68 3.31
CA TRP A 75 -6.93 2.20 3.66
C TRP A 75 -7.72 2.01 2.37
N GLU A 76 -8.43 0.89 2.26
CA GLU A 76 -9.39 0.76 1.18
C GLU A 76 -10.50 1.78 1.41
N LEU A 77 -10.53 2.84 0.57
CA LEU A 77 -11.80 3.54 0.36
C LEU A 77 -12.80 2.45 -0.05
N PRO A 78 -13.96 2.32 0.61
CA PRO A 78 -15.00 1.43 0.13
C PRO A 78 -15.27 1.84 -1.31
N SER A 79 -14.88 0.98 -2.26
CA SER A 79 -15.06 1.25 -3.67
C SER A 79 -16.52 1.65 -3.89
N ARG A 80 -16.76 2.80 -4.55
CA ARG A 80 -18.05 3.12 -5.16
C ARG A 80 -18.46 1.91 -6.02
N GLY A 81 -19.30 1.01 -5.49
CA GLY A 81 -19.71 -0.21 -6.18
C GLY A 81 -19.95 -1.47 -5.35
N GLY A 82 -19.69 -1.49 -4.04
CA GLY A 82 -20.07 -2.62 -3.19
C GLY A 82 -21.32 -2.30 -2.39
N LYS A 83 -22.50 -2.75 -2.84
CA LYS A 83 -23.67 -2.84 -1.95
C LYS A 83 -23.26 -3.73 -0.77
N THR A 84 -22.98 -3.14 0.39
CA THR A 84 -23.13 -3.86 1.65
C THR A 84 -24.61 -4.23 1.73
N ARG A 85 -24.97 -5.43 1.28
CA ARG A 85 -26.14 -6.10 1.83
C ARG A 85 -25.80 -6.29 3.31
N TRP A 86 -26.28 -5.35 4.12
CA TRP A 86 -26.60 -5.65 5.50
C TRP A 86 -27.54 -6.84 5.46
N THR A 87 -26.99 -8.01 5.77
CA THR A 87 -27.81 -9.16 6.12
C THR A 87 -27.96 -9.10 7.62
N GLU A 88 -29.23 -9.06 8.04
CA GLU A 88 -29.76 -9.29 9.39
C GLU A 88 -29.71 -8.09 10.36
N GLY A 89 -30.81 -7.72 11.03
CA GLY A 89 -32.04 -8.46 11.32
C GLY A 89 -33.33 -7.65 11.29
#